data_AF-A0A960MA68-F1
#
_entry.id   AF-A0A960MA68-F1
#
_cell.length_a   1.000
_cell.length_b   1.000
_cell.length_c   1.000
_cell.angle_alpha   90.00
_cell.angle_beta   90.00
_cell.angle_gamma   90.00
#
_symmetry.space_group_name_H-M   'P 1'
#
loop_
_entity.id
_entity.type
_entity.pdbx_description
1 polymer ?
#
loop_
_entity_poly.entity_id
_entity_poly.type
_entity_poly.pdbx_seq_one_letter_code
_entity_poly.pdbx_strand_id
1 'polypeptide(L)'
;QIDYHYHQSKHQKKTKKLVDWHDLPKVHVIAIVDFHRSEQEKNGILNDKKVVETYRFKPEFSTSNEHLFNQWKATLVDLKKFKTKPLEELKTDKEKWFYLLKNASLIKEKEANSLRQDPVFQRALERLERLSSDPKTRKAYEASINEHRDHLAVLSSERKAGHVEGLKKGRQEGRKEEKNEIARALLKQDLSASQISEATGLSIEEIKNLQK
;
A
#
# COMPACT_ATOMS: atom_id res chain seq x y z
N GLN A 1 -28.57 1.38 4.18
CA GLN A 1 -28.68 2.58 5.04
C GLN A 1 -28.29 2.10 6.43
N ILE A 2 -27.07 2.42 6.88
CA ILE A 2 -26.54 1.88 8.14
C ILE A 2 -26.72 2.96 9.19
N ASP A 3 -27.65 2.74 10.11
CA ASP A 3 -27.94 3.60 11.25
C ASP A 3 -26.87 3.42 12.34
N TYR A 4 -26.24 4.53 12.71
CA TYR A 4 -25.34 4.58 13.86
C TYR A 4 -26.14 4.90 15.12
N HIS A 5 -26.39 3.87 15.95
CA HIS A 5 -26.92 4.06 17.29
C HIS A 5 -25.80 4.50 18.25
N TYR A 6 -25.76 5.81 18.56
CA TYR A 6 -24.98 6.30 19.69
C TYR A 6 -25.71 6.01 21.00
N HIS A 7 -25.06 5.28 21.91
CA HIS A 7 -25.51 5.08 23.28
C HIS A 7 -25.80 6.42 23.97
N GLN A 8 -27.07 6.69 24.24
CA GLN A 8 -27.47 7.76 25.16
C GLN A 8 -27.18 7.33 26.60
N SER A 9 -26.03 7.75 27.14
CA SER A 9 -25.81 7.73 28.58
C SER A 9 -26.28 9.06 29.18
N LYS A 10 -27.07 8.95 30.24
CA LYS A 10 -27.81 10.03 30.91
C LYS A 10 -26.90 11.21 31.28
N HIS A 11 -27.39 12.41 30.98
CA HIS A 11 -26.73 13.69 31.23
C HIS A 11 -26.37 13.92 32.70
N GLN A 12 -25.08 13.90 33.03
CA GLN A 12 -24.52 14.92 33.93
C GLN A 12 -24.15 16.12 33.06
N LYS A 13 -24.84 17.25 33.24
CA LYS A 13 -24.45 18.54 32.66
C LYS A 13 -23.11 18.97 33.26
N LYS A 14 -22.01 18.42 32.76
CA LYS A 14 -20.72 19.12 32.80
C LYS A 14 -20.86 20.25 31.79
N THR A 15 -20.90 21.49 32.26
CA THR A 15 -20.70 22.67 31.43
C THR A 15 -19.40 22.46 30.65
N LYS A 16 -19.50 22.03 29.40
CA LYS A 16 -18.35 22.00 28.49
C LYS A 16 -17.89 23.45 28.42
N LYS A 17 -16.72 23.74 29.00
CA LYS A 17 -16.00 24.98 28.68
C LYS A 17 -15.99 25.05 27.16
N LEU A 18 -16.59 26.09 26.58
CA LEU A 18 -16.34 26.44 25.19
C LEU A 18 -14.84 26.69 25.12
N VAL A 19 -14.11 25.74 24.53
CA VAL A 19 -12.70 25.95 24.20
C VAL A 19 -12.73 27.00 23.10
N ASP A 20 -12.20 28.18 23.40
CA ASP A 20 -12.02 29.21 22.39
C ASP A 20 -11.03 28.67 21.35
N TRP A 21 -11.40 28.79 20.07
CA TRP A 21 -10.59 28.27 18.95
C TRP A 21 -9.20 28.95 18.91
N HIS A 22 -9.06 30.12 19.51
CA HIS A 22 -7.80 30.85 19.71
C HIS A 22 -6.76 30.09 20.56
N ASP A 23 -7.20 29.18 21.45
CA ASP A 23 -6.35 28.49 22.41
C ASP A 23 -6.02 27.04 22.01
N LEU A 24 -6.27 26.66 20.75
CA LEU A 24 -5.98 25.30 20.33
C LEU A 24 -4.46 24.99 20.41
N PRO A 25 -4.07 23.87 21.02
CA PRO A 25 -2.67 23.49 21.12
C PRO A 25 -2.14 23.05 19.75
N LYS A 26 -0.87 23.38 19.48
CA LYS A 26 -0.18 22.93 18.26
C LYS A 26 -0.21 21.41 18.14
N VAL A 27 -0.75 20.92 17.03
CA VAL A 27 -0.87 19.48 16.76
C VAL A 27 0.29 19.02 15.87
N HIS A 28 1.03 18.04 16.35
CA HIS A 28 2.09 17.37 15.60
C HIS A 28 1.69 15.92 15.35
N VAL A 29 1.34 15.61 14.12
CA VAL A 29 1.07 14.24 13.69
C VAL A 29 2.38 13.61 13.25
N ILE A 30 2.68 12.41 13.76
CA ILE A 30 3.78 11.59 13.27
C ILE A 30 3.17 10.31 12.70
N ALA A 31 3.24 10.14 11.39
CA ALA A 31 2.78 8.94 10.69
C ALA A 31 4.00 8.08 10.38
N ILE A 32 4.07 6.89 10.96
CA ILE A 32 5.14 5.91 10.71
C ILE A 32 4.58 4.84 9.78
N VAL A 33 5.26 4.59 8.67
CA VAL A 33 4.79 3.65 7.62
C VAL A 33 5.90 2.66 7.24
N ASP A 34 5.50 1.42 6.96
CA ASP A 34 6.40 0.34 6.51
C ASP A 34 5.82 -0.49 5.33
N PHE A 35 5.21 0.19 4.36
CA PHE A 35 4.65 -0.44 3.16
C PHE A 35 5.23 0.16 1.88
N HIS A 36 5.24 -0.64 0.80
CA HIS A 36 5.60 -0.15 -0.52
C HIS A 36 4.43 0.62 -1.12
N ARG A 37 4.66 1.89 -1.46
CA ARG A 37 3.74 2.63 -2.31
C ARG A 37 3.93 2.18 -3.76
N SER A 38 2.84 1.85 -4.42
CA SER A 38 2.84 1.59 -5.86
C SER A 38 3.14 2.87 -6.63
N GLU A 39 3.66 2.75 -7.87
CA GLU A 39 3.89 3.90 -8.75
C GLU A 39 2.61 4.71 -9.02
N GLN A 40 1.44 4.07 -8.98
CA GLN A 40 0.14 4.71 -9.18
C GLN A 40 -0.29 5.55 -7.97
N GLU A 41 0.16 5.21 -6.76
CA GLU A 41 -0.11 5.96 -5.53
C GLU A 41 0.86 7.14 -5.33
N LYS A 42 1.87 7.27 -6.19
CA LYS A 42 2.80 8.41 -6.17
C LYS A 42 2.11 9.64 -6.74
N ASN A 43 1.45 10.39 -5.87
CA ASN A 43 0.83 11.66 -6.22
C ASN A 43 1.82 12.85 -6.33
N GLY A 44 3.14 12.58 -6.34
CA GLY A 44 4.20 13.60 -6.45
C GLY A 44 4.39 14.49 -5.21
N ILE A 45 3.55 14.34 -4.17
CA ILE A 45 3.64 15.15 -2.94
C ILE A 45 4.77 14.65 -2.04
N LEU A 46 5.02 13.34 -2.06
CA LEU A 46 5.95 12.67 -1.15
C LEU A 46 7.29 12.38 -1.85
N ASN A 47 8.41 12.61 -1.16
CA ASN A 47 9.74 12.47 -1.77
C ASN A 47 10.24 11.02 -1.67
N ASP A 48 10.55 10.40 -2.81
CA ASP A 48 10.95 8.98 -2.82
C ASP A 48 12.29 8.67 -2.14
N LYS A 49 13.13 9.69 -1.86
CA LYS A 49 14.49 9.48 -1.33
C LYS A 49 14.61 9.74 0.18
N LYS A 50 13.68 10.47 0.79
CA LYS A 50 13.80 10.86 2.21
C LYS A 50 13.04 9.89 3.11
N VAL A 51 13.70 9.50 4.20
CA VAL A 51 13.11 8.67 5.27
C VAL A 51 12.13 9.48 6.11
N VAL A 52 12.42 10.76 6.34
CA VAL A 52 11.58 11.67 7.14
C VAL A 52 11.21 12.87 6.31
N GLU A 53 9.92 13.15 6.26
CA GLU A 53 9.37 14.32 5.60
C GLU A 53 8.41 15.03 6.53
N THR A 54 8.53 16.35 6.60
CA THR A 54 7.65 17.18 7.41
C THR A 54 6.86 18.09 6.48
N TYR A 55 5.54 17.98 6.58
CA TYR A 55 4.56 18.82 5.93
C TYR A 55 4.01 19.80 6.94
N ARG A 56 4.07 21.09 6.59
CA ARG A 56 3.38 22.14 7.32
C ARG A 56 2.26 22.63 6.43
N PHE A 57 1.02 22.58 6.93
CA PHE A 57 -0.10 23.13 6.22
C PHE A 57 0.07 24.65 6.16
N LYS A 58 -0.25 25.23 5.00
CA LYS A 58 -0.25 26.70 4.88
C LYS A 58 -1.27 27.24 5.89
N PRO A 59 -0.95 28.35 6.57
CA PRO A 59 -1.93 29.04 7.39
C PRO A 59 -3.16 29.37 6.54
N GLU A 60 -4.31 28.80 6.85
CA GLU A 60 -5.57 29.09 6.17
C GLU A 60 -6.48 29.89 7.10
N PHE A 61 -6.98 31.02 6.61
CA PHE A 61 -7.98 31.79 7.33
C PHE A 61 -9.34 31.14 7.10
N SER A 62 -9.94 30.64 8.15
CA SER A 62 -11.28 30.09 8.08
C SER A 62 -12.28 31.24 8.12
N THR A 63 -13.10 31.36 7.07
CA THR A 63 -14.13 32.40 6.93
C THR A 63 -15.34 32.17 7.84
N SER A 64 -15.54 30.95 8.33
CA SER A 64 -16.69 30.58 9.16
C SER A 64 -16.52 30.94 10.64
N ASN A 65 -15.28 31.07 11.10
CA ASN A 65 -14.94 31.36 12.50
C ASN A 65 -13.77 32.36 12.64
N GLU A 66 -13.46 33.10 11.57
CA GLU A 66 -12.45 34.17 11.53
C GLU A 66 -11.07 33.79 12.13
N HIS A 67 -10.64 32.53 11.93
CA HIS A 67 -9.46 31.98 12.60
C HIS A 67 -8.34 31.59 11.62
N LEU A 68 -7.09 31.92 11.97
CA LEU A 68 -5.89 31.49 11.23
C LEU A 68 -5.45 30.08 11.65
N PHE A 69 -5.73 29.09 10.81
CA PHE A 69 -5.36 27.71 11.04
C PHE A 69 -3.90 27.44 10.67
N ASN A 70 -2.97 27.61 11.62
CA ASN A 70 -1.52 27.40 11.40
C ASN A 70 -0.89 26.31 12.31
N GLN A 71 -1.74 25.55 12.99
CA GLN A 71 -1.32 24.77 14.17
C GLN A 71 -0.88 23.34 13.83
N TRP A 72 -0.99 22.91 12.58
CA TRP A 72 -0.84 21.50 12.18
C TRP A 72 0.46 21.26 11.41
N LYS A 73 1.24 20.32 11.94
CA LYS A 73 2.43 19.76 11.27
C LYS A 73 2.28 18.25 11.20
N ALA A 74 2.46 17.68 10.03
CA ALA A 74 2.51 16.24 9.82
C ALA A 74 3.94 15.82 9.47
N THR A 75 4.50 14.87 10.20
CA THR A 75 5.78 14.24 9.88
C THR A 75 5.53 12.82 9.44
N LEU A 76 5.85 12.50 8.20
CA LEU A 76 5.85 11.14 7.69
C LEU A 76 7.24 10.52 7.88
N VAL A 77 7.28 9.33 8.48
CA VAL A 77 8.48 8.51 8.63
C VAL A 77 8.28 7.22 7.85
N ASP A 78 9.02 7.07 6.75
CA ASP A 78 8.97 5.93 5.85
C ASP A 78 10.12 4.97 6.16
N LEU A 79 9.82 3.92 6.94
CA LEU A 79 10.81 2.96 7.42
C LEU A 79 11.34 2.06 6.30
N LYS A 80 10.62 1.88 5.19
CA LYS A 80 11.12 1.11 4.03
C LYS A 80 12.35 1.80 3.42
N LYS A 81 12.34 3.13 3.34
CA LYS A 81 13.47 3.93 2.81
C LYS A 81 14.70 3.93 3.73
N PHE A 82 14.53 3.59 5.01
CA PHE A 82 15.65 3.44 5.92
C PHE A 82 16.44 2.18 5.60
N LYS A 83 17.64 2.34 5.03
CA LYS A 83 18.57 1.21 4.82
C LYS A 83 19.10 0.76 6.18
N THR A 84 18.74 -0.45 6.59
CA THR A 84 19.13 -1.00 7.88
C THR A 84 20.65 -1.16 7.92
N LYS A 85 21.28 -0.50 8.90
CA LYS A 85 22.70 -0.69 9.23
C LYS A 85 22.81 -1.50 10.54
N PRO A 86 23.96 -2.12 10.82
CA PRO A 86 24.24 -2.70 12.14
C PRO A 86 24.07 -1.65 13.25
N LEU A 87 23.65 -2.09 14.43
CA LEU A 87 23.36 -1.21 15.56
C LEU A 87 24.61 -0.39 15.98
N GLU A 88 25.79 -0.98 15.85
CA GLU A 88 27.09 -0.40 16.16
C GLU A 88 27.44 0.80 15.26
N GLU A 89 26.87 0.86 14.06
CA GLU A 89 27.10 1.94 13.10
C GLU A 89 26.10 3.09 13.25
N LEU A 90 25.08 2.94 14.10
CA LEU A 90 24.05 3.96 14.28
C LEU A 90 24.57 5.07 15.19
N LYS A 91 24.73 6.28 14.63
CA LYS A 91 25.32 7.42 15.33
C LYS A 91 24.29 8.31 16.00
N THR A 92 23.06 8.29 15.51
CA THR A 92 22.00 9.21 15.98
C THR A 92 20.83 8.46 16.59
N ASP A 93 20.19 9.06 17.60
CA ASP A 93 19.00 8.45 18.24
C ASP A 93 17.86 8.26 17.25
N LYS A 94 17.76 9.15 16.25
CA LYS A 94 16.82 8.99 15.13
C LYS A 94 17.05 7.68 14.38
N GLU A 95 18.29 7.35 14.05
CA GLU A 95 18.62 6.08 13.39
C GLU A 95 18.35 4.88 14.31
N LYS A 96 18.67 4.98 15.60
CA LYS A 96 18.35 3.95 16.59
C LYS A 96 16.85 3.71 16.70
N TRP A 97 16.03 4.77 16.69
CA TRP A 97 14.57 4.67 16.65
C TRP A 97 14.06 4.02 15.38
N PHE A 98 14.59 4.38 14.21
CA PHE A 98 14.20 3.71 12.95
C PHE A 98 14.58 2.24 12.96
N TYR A 99 15.76 1.91 13.48
CA TYR A 99 16.19 0.53 13.64
C TYR A 99 15.27 -0.24 14.58
N LEU A 100 14.96 0.31 15.77
CA LEU A 100 14.07 -0.32 16.74
C LEU A 100 12.68 -0.52 16.16
N LEU A 101 12.07 0.51 15.56
CA LEU A 101 10.72 0.42 14.99
C LEU A 101 10.63 -0.54 13.80
N LYS A 102 11.69 -0.63 12.99
CA LYS A 102 11.75 -1.52 11.82
C LYS A 102 12.01 -2.98 12.20
N ASN A 103 12.81 -3.21 13.25
CA ASN A 103 13.27 -4.55 13.63
C ASN A 103 12.73 -5.00 15.00
N ALA A 104 11.71 -4.35 15.55
CA ALA A 104 11.19 -4.62 16.91
C ALA A 104 10.87 -6.11 17.13
N SER A 105 10.38 -6.81 16.11
CA SER A 105 10.04 -8.23 16.16
C SER A 105 11.24 -9.18 15.99
N LEU A 106 12.37 -8.69 15.49
CA LEU A 106 13.57 -9.47 15.15
C LEU A 106 14.78 -9.11 16.01
N ILE A 107 14.62 -8.16 16.93
CA ILE A 107 15.71 -7.65 17.74
C ILE A 107 16.25 -8.75 18.66
N LYS A 108 17.58 -8.95 18.64
CA LYS A 108 18.23 -9.93 19.50
C LYS A 108 18.47 -9.34 20.88
N GLU A 109 18.54 -10.18 21.90
CA GLU A 109 18.76 -9.76 23.28
C GLU A 109 20.03 -8.89 23.45
N LYS A 110 21.09 -9.21 22.71
CA LYS A 110 22.34 -8.41 22.69
C LYS A 110 22.11 -6.98 22.18
N GLU A 111 21.32 -6.83 21.11
CA GLU A 111 20.99 -5.54 20.51
C GLU A 111 20.05 -4.75 21.42
N ALA A 112 19.05 -5.41 22.01
CA ALA A 112 18.17 -4.82 23.01
C ALA A 112 18.95 -4.31 24.22
N ASN A 113 19.91 -5.08 24.75
CA ASN A 113 20.77 -4.65 25.86
C ASN A 113 21.61 -3.41 25.54
N SER A 114 22.13 -3.32 24.31
CA SER A 114 22.84 -2.11 23.85
C SER A 114 21.93 -0.89 23.83
N LEU A 115 20.69 -1.04 23.33
CA LEU A 115 19.69 0.03 23.34
C LEU A 115 19.22 0.41 24.76
N ARG A 116 19.08 -0.56 25.67
CA ARG A 116 18.68 -0.33 27.08
C ARG A 116 19.67 0.54 27.87
N GLN A 117 20.90 0.74 27.37
CA GLN A 117 21.85 1.68 27.98
C GLN A 117 21.30 3.12 28.00
N ASP A 118 20.43 3.47 27.06
CA ASP A 118 19.70 4.73 27.07
C ASP A 118 18.34 4.56 27.76
N PRO A 119 18.04 5.34 28.83
CA PRO A 119 16.78 5.25 29.58
C PRO A 119 15.52 5.44 28.73
N VAL A 120 15.60 6.20 27.63
CA VAL A 120 14.47 6.43 26.72
C VAL A 120 14.15 5.14 25.97
N PHE A 121 15.16 4.46 25.45
CA PHE A 121 15.00 3.20 24.72
C PHE A 121 14.66 2.04 25.65
N GLN A 122 15.20 2.04 26.87
CA GLN A 122 14.82 1.08 27.90
C GLN A 122 13.30 1.08 28.14
N ARG A 123 12.71 2.27 28.41
CA ARG A 123 11.26 2.39 28.60
C ARG A 123 10.46 1.94 27.38
N ALA A 124 10.98 2.18 26.17
CA ALA A 124 10.33 1.76 24.94
C ALA A 124 10.31 0.23 24.80
N LEU A 125 11.44 -0.43 25.08
CA LEU A 125 11.57 -1.89 25.07
C LEU A 125 10.71 -2.55 26.13
N GLU A 126 10.72 -2.05 27.38
CA GLU A 126 9.84 -2.54 28.45
C GLU A 126 8.35 -2.41 28.06
N ARG A 127 7.98 -1.31 27.38
CA ARG A 127 6.61 -1.13 26.89
C ARG A 127 6.26 -2.13 25.80
N LEU A 128 7.18 -2.40 24.88
CA LEU A 128 7.02 -3.41 23.83
C LEU A 128 6.87 -4.81 24.41
N GLU A 129 7.74 -5.19 25.36
CA GLU A 129 7.68 -6.49 26.06
C GLU A 129 6.34 -6.68 26.79
N ARG A 130 5.85 -5.63 27.48
CA ARG A 130 4.53 -5.68 28.12
C ARG A 130 3.40 -5.86 27.11
N LEU A 131 3.47 -5.19 25.95
CA LEU A 131 2.46 -5.32 24.89
C LEU A 131 2.50 -6.69 24.21
N SER A 132 3.69 -7.23 23.95
CA SER A 132 3.85 -8.55 23.33
C SER A 132 3.44 -9.68 24.28
N SER A 133 3.58 -9.46 25.58
CA SER A 133 3.20 -10.41 26.63
C SER A 133 1.69 -10.44 26.91
N ASP A 134 0.92 -9.42 26.50
CA ASP A 134 -0.54 -9.39 26.66
C ASP A 134 -1.23 -10.26 25.59
N PRO A 135 -1.93 -11.36 25.97
CA PRO A 135 -2.55 -12.27 25.02
C PRO A 135 -3.58 -11.60 24.10
N LYS A 136 -4.30 -10.58 24.59
CA LYS A 136 -5.28 -9.85 23.76
C LYS A 136 -4.59 -9.03 22.67
N THR A 137 -3.54 -8.30 23.05
CA THR A 137 -2.75 -7.48 22.11
C THR A 137 -2.02 -8.37 21.09
N ARG A 138 -1.45 -9.49 21.54
CA ARG A 138 -0.82 -10.49 20.66
C ARG A 138 -1.79 -11.02 19.61
N LYS A 139 -3.00 -11.43 20.04
CA LYS A 139 -4.03 -11.94 19.11
C LYS A 139 -4.46 -10.90 18.08
N ALA A 140 -4.63 -9.64 18.50
CA ALA A 140 -4.96 -8.55 17.58
C ALA A 140 -3.85 -8.28 16.55
N TYR A 141 -2.58 -8.33 16.98
CA TYR A 141 -1.43 -8.19 16.09
C TYR A 141 -1.33 -9.36 15.09
N GLU A 142 -1.43 -10.60 15.55
CA GLU A 142 -1.43 -11.78 14.68
C GLU A 142 -2.56 -11.73 13.63
N ALA A 143 -3.75 -11.27 14.02
CA ALA A 143 -4.87 -11.06 13.10
C ALA A 143 -4.56 -10.02 12.02
N SER A 144 -3.95 -8.88 12.38
CA SER A 144 -3.57 -7.83 11.41
C SER A 144 -2.49 -8.31 10.42
N ILE A 145 -1.51 -9.09 10.90
CA ILE A 145 -0.49 -9.69 10.03
C ILE A 145 -1.12 -10.70 9.06
N ASN A 146 -2.07 -11.51 9.53
CA ASN A 146 -2.76 -12.48 8.68
C ASN A 146 -3.63 -11.79 7.63
N GLU A 147 -4.38 -10.75 7.99
CA GLU A 147 -5.17 -9.95 7.04
C GLU A 147 -4.29 -9.39 5.91
N HIS A 148 -3.12 -8.86 6.25
CA HIS A 148 -2.17 -8.37 5.24
C HIS A 148 -1.67 -9.50 4.32
N ARG A 149 -1.34 -10.67 4.88
CA ARG A 149 -0.90 -11.84 4.11
C ARG A 149 -1.99 -12.36 3.18
N ASP A 150 -3.22 -12.41 3.66
CA ASP A 150 -4.38 -12.87 2.88
C ASP A 150 -4.63 -11.93 1.70
N HIS A 151 -4.57 -10.61 1.94
CA HIS A 151 -4.69 -9.61 0.88
C HIS A 151 -3.59 -9.78 -0.20
N LEU A 152 -2.33 -9.98 0.22
CA LEU A 152 -1.23 -10.24 -0.72
C LEU A 152 -1.42 -11.55 -1.52
N ALA A 153 -1.98 -12.59 -0.88
CA ALA A 153 -2.26 -13.86 -1.54
C ALA A 153 -3.34 -13.71 -2.61
N VAL A 154 -4.40 -12.94 -2.34
CA VAL A 154 -5.45 -12.61 -3.32
C VAL A 154 -4.86 -11.90 -4.53
N LEU A 155 -4.13 -10.80 -4.32
CA LEU A 155 -3.50 -10.04 -5.42
C LEU A 155 -2.55 -10.90 -6.27
N SER A 156 -1.77 -11.76 -5.62
CA SER A 156 -0.86 -12.70 -6.30
C SER A 156 -1.63 -13.71 -7.15
N SER A 157 -2.76 -14.22 -6.63
CA SER A 157 -3.63 -15.15 -7.35
C SER A 157 -4.26 -14.51 -8.57
N GLU A 158 -4.83 -13.31 -8.43
CA GLU A 158 -5.44 -12.55 -9.53
C GLU A 158 -4.44 -12.24 -10.65
N ARG A 159 -3.22 -11.82 -10.28
CA ARG A 159 -2.16 -11.56 -11.26
C ARG A 159 -1.77 -12.82 -12.03
N LYS A 160 -1.66 -13.97 -11.36
CA LYS A 160 -1.38 -15.25 -12.01
C LYS A 160 -2.50 -15.66 -12.95
N ALA A 161 -3.75 -15.53 -12.53
CA ALA A 161 -4.92 -15.85 -13.35
C ALA A 161 -4.95 -14.99 -14.63
N GLY A 162 -4.77 -13.67 -14.51
CA GLY A 162 -4.73 -12.77 -15.67
C GLY A 162 -3.58 -13.08 -16.63
N HIS A 163 -2.41 -13.47 -16.12
CA HIS A 163 -1.28 -13.86 -16.98
C HIS A 163 -1.58 -15.14 -17.77
N VAL A 164 -2.17 -16.15 -17.13
CA VAL A 164 -2.54 -17.42 -17.78
C VAL A 164 -3.63 -17.18 -18.83
N GLU A 165 -4.65 -16.37 -18.52
CA GLU A 165 -5.71 -16.03 -19.46
C GLU A 165 -5.17 -15.25 -20.67
N GLY A 166 -4.29 -14.27 -20.44
CA GLY A 166 -3.66 -13.49 -21.50
C GLY A 166 -2.81 -14.35 -22.45
N LEU A 167 -2.02 -15.28 -21.90
CA LEU A 167 -1.26 -16.26 -22.70
C LEU A 167 -2.17 -17.15 -23.55
N LYS A 168 -3.30 -17.60 -22.98
CA LYS A 168 -4.25 -18.46 -23.68
C LYS A 168 -4.95 -17.71 -24.81
N LYS A 169 -5.44 -16.49 -24.55
CA LYS A 169 -6.09 -15.63 -25.56
C LYS A 169 -5.12 -15.25 -26.67
N GLY A 170 -3.94 -14.73 -26.33
CA GLY A 170 -2.94 -14.34 -27.33
C GLY A 170 -2.50 -15.49 -28.23
N ARG A 171 -2.38 -16.71 -27.69
CA ARG A 171 -2.08 -17.90 -28.51
C ARG A 171 -3.22 -18.30 -29.45
N GLN A 172 -4.47 -18.12 -29.03
CA GLN A 172 -5.64 -18.41 -29.88
C GLN A 172 -5.81 -17.35 -30.98
N GLU A 173 -5.70 -16.07 -30.63
CA GLU A 173 -5.79 -14.96 -31.57
C GLU A 173 -4.68 -15.04 -32.62
N GLY A 174 -3.41 -15.22 -32.20
CA GLY A 174 -2.28 -15.34 -33.13
C GLY A 174 -2.42 -16.51 -34.11
N ARG A 175 -2.93 -17.66 -33.65
CA ARG A 175 -3.22 -18.81 -34.55
C ARG A 175 -4.34 -18.50 -35.55
N LYS A 176 -5.34 -17.72 -35.16
CA LYS A 176 -6.45 -17.35 -36.03
C LYS A 176 -6.00 -16.31 -37.06
N GLU A 177 -5.21 -15.33 -36.64
CA GLU A 177 -4.61 -14.33 -37.54
C GLU A 177 -3.67 -14.99 -38.55
N GLU A 178 -2.77 -15.87 -38.11
CA GLU A 178 -1.87 -16.61 -39.01
C GLU A 178 -2.66 -17.38 -40.08
N LYS A 179 -3.72 -18.10 -39.70
CA LYS A 179 -4.60 -18.80 -40.65
C LYS A 179 -5.28 -17.85 -41.63
N ASN A 180 -5.76 -16.70 -41.17
CA ASN A 180 -6.39 -15.69 -42.01
C ASN A 180 -5.39 -15.05 -42.99
N GLU A 181 -4.15 -14.80 -42.55
CA GLU A 181 -3.07 -14.28 -43.41
C GLU A 181 -2.70 -15.28 -44.50
N ILE A 182 -2.54 -16.56 -44.15
CA ILE A 182 -2.29 -17.64 -45.11
C ILE A 182 -3.45 -17.72 -46.10
N ALA A 183 -4.71 -17.70 -45.64
CA ALA A 183 -5.87 -17.73 -46.51
C ALA A 183 -5.92 -16.54 -47.47
N ARG A 184 -5.61 -15.32 -47.01
CA ARG A 184 -5.50 -14.13 -47.87
C ARG A 184 -4.39 -14.24 -48.90
N ALA A 185 -3.25 -14.82 -48.53
CA ALA A 185 -2.14 -15.05 -49.47
C ALA A 185 -2.53 -16.05 -50.56
N LEU A 186 -3.21 -17.15 -50.21
CA LEU A 186 -3.70 -18.16 -51.16
C LEU A 186 -4.81 -17.63 -52.06
N LEU A 187 -5.70 -16.78 -51.54
CA LEU A 187 -6.73 -16.09 -52.35
C LEU A 187 -6.10 -15.21 -53.44
N LYS A 188 -4.98 -14.54 -53.16
CA LYS A 188 -4.23 -13.74 -54.15
C LYS A 188 -3.55 -14.58 -55.23
N GLN A 189 -3.43 -15.89 -55.03
CA GLN A 189 -2.89 -16.85 -55.99
C GLN A 189 -4.00 -17.56 -56.79
N ASP A 190 -5.24 -17.06 -56.74
CA ASP A 190 -6.41 -17.61 -57.43
C ASP A 190 -6.76 -19.07 -57.08
N LEU A 191 -6.37 -19.55 -55.88
CA LEU A 191 -6.81 -20.85 -55.39
C LEU A 191 -8.31 -20.84 -55.05
N SER A 192 -8.98 -21.97 -55.29
CA SER A 192 -10.40 -22.11 -54.97
C SER A 192 -10.65 -22.14 -53.45
N ALA A 193 -11.81 -21.64 -53.02
CA ALA A 193 -12.19 -21.65 -51.60
C ALA A 193 -12.18 -23.05 -50.95
N SER A 194 -12.39 -24.11 -51.74
CA SER A 194 -12.28 -25.51 -51.28
C SER A 194 -10.84 -25.89 -50.94
N GLN A 195 -9.87 -25.53 -51.78
CA GLN A 195 -8.44 -25.81 -51.57
C GLN A 195 -7.88 -25.01 -50.38
N ILE A 196 -8.34 -23.77 -50.21
CA ILE A 196 -7.93 -22.90 -49.10
C ILE A 196 -8.51 -23.41 -47.77
N SER A 197 -9.75 -23.90 -47.79
CA SER A 197 -10.39 -24.53 -46.62
C SER A 197 -9.61 -25.76 -46.16
N GLU A 198 -9.19 -26.61 -47.09
CA GLU A 198 -8.37 -27.79 -46.80
C GLU A 198 -6.98 -27.43 -46.22
N ALA A 199 -6.32 -26.40 -46.76
CA ALA A 199 -4.97 -25.99 -46.33
C ALA A 199 -4.93 -25.25 -44.98
N THR A 200 -5.96 -24.46 -44.65
CA THR A 200 -5.98 -23.59 -43.45
C THR A 200 -6.89 -24.11 -42.33
N GLY A 201 -7.80 -25.03 -42.67
CA GLY A 201 -8.85 -25.53 -41.79
C GLY A 201 -9.91 -24.47 -41.45
N LEU A 202 -10.01 -23.39 -42.24
CA LEU A 202 -11.08 -22.39 -42.16
C LEU A 202 -12.30 -22.88 -42.94
N SER A 203 -13.50 -22.48 -42.51
CA SER A 203 -14.73 -22.77 -43.24
C SER A 203 -14.83 -21.95 -44.53
N ILE A 204 -15.59 -22.46 -45.51
CA ILE A 204 -15.83 -21.76 -46.77
C ILE A 204 -16.48 -20.37 -46.54
N GLU A 205 -17.31 -20.24 -45.51
CA GLU A 205 -17.93 -18.96 -45.12
C GLU A 205 -16.91 -17.97 -44.55
N GLU A 206 -15.99 -18.42 -43.69
CA GLU A 206 -14.88 -17.58 -43.19
C GLU A 206 -13.99 -17.09 -44.33
N ILE A 207 -13.68 -17.96 -45.30
CA ILE A 207 -12.88 -17.61 -46.48
C ILE A 207 -13.60 -16.59 -47.37
N LYS A 208 -14.92 -16.76 -47.59
CA LYS A 208 -15.74 -15.78 -48.33
C LYS A 208 -15.83 -14.44 -47.62
N ASN A 209 -15.83 -14.41 -46.29
CA ASN A 209 -15.80 -13.17 -45.52
C ASN A 209 -14.44 -12.45 -45.59
N LEU A 210 -13.35 -13.17 -45.87
CA LEU A 210 -12.03 -12.57 -46.13
C LEU A 210 -11.88 -11.99 -47.55
N GLN A 211 -12.81 -12.29 -48.47
CA GLN A 211 -12.87 -11.73 -49.83
C GLN A 211 -13.65 -10.40 -49.91
N LYS A 212 -14.40 -10.03 -48.86
CA LYS A 212 -15.06 -8.72 -48.74
C LYS A 212 -14.07 -7.63 -48.33
#